data_AF-A0A2M7FI03-F1
#
_entry.id   AF-A0A2M7FI03-F1
#
_cell.length_a   1.000
_cell.length_b   1.000
_cell.length_c   1.000
_cell.angle_alpha   90.00
_cell.angle_beta   90.00
_cell.angle_gamma   90.00
#
_symmetry.space_group_name_H-M   'P 1'
#
loop_
_entity.id
_entity.type
_entity.pdbx_description
1 polymer ?
#
loop_
_entity_poly.entity_id
_entity_poly.type
_entity_poly.pdbx_seq_one_letter_code
_entity_poly.pdbx_strand_id
1 'polypeptide(L)'
;MEQDTKNNVSATNELVPVSEGKVGGVTCNVCDARALHTFLGARKDFTNWIKDRIARYQFLENQDFTIYSPNLASKPSDCSPNLASKRGGHNRTNYLLTLDMAKELAMVENNEKGRQARRYFIECEKKARGATSGIQQPQLGNAALPYDVEKACDFAAIRLSNELHHQAMALMGGTLHDGDEELVFHCTFLLKRRVQDRLVSFAKDRLSKNVSPEEVVEAVMSWRPLGLSGLAH
;
A
#
# COMPACT_ATOMS: atom_id res chain seq x y z
N MET A 1 -1.77 -32.51 39.89
CA MET A 1 -2.21 -31.15 39.50
C MET A 1 -1.18 -30.65 38.52
N GLU A 2 -1.41 -30.89 37.23
CA GLU A 2 -0.52 -30.39 36.18
C GLU A 2 -1.44 -30.02 35.01
N GLN A 3 -1.62 -28.72 34.83
CA GLN A 3 -2.51 -28.15 33.83
C GLN A 3 -1.75 -28.13 32.50
N ASP A 4 -1.99 -29.12 31.66
CA ASP A 4 -1.66 -29.05 30.24
C ASP A 4 -2.63 -28.09 29.56
N THR A 5 -2.22 -26.83 29.44
CA THR A 5 -2.88 -25.81 28.64
C THR A 5 -2.73 -26.15 27.17
N LYS A 6 -3.57 -27.06 26.67
CA LYS A 6 -3.75 -27.30 25.23
C LYS A 6 -4.40 -26.06 24.63
N ASN A 7 -3.58 -25.19 24.05
CA ASN A 7 -4.03 -24.11 23.18
C ASN A 7 -4.88 -24.69 22.06
N ASN A 8 -6.18 -24.42 22.15
CA ASN A 8 -7.17 -24.68 21.13
C ASN A 8 -6.87 -23.76 19.93
N VAL A 9 -6.10 -24.26 18.97
CA VAL A 9 -5.95 -23.63 17.67
C VAL A 9 -7.27 -23.86 16.93
N SER A 10 -8.20 -22.93 17.11
CA SER A 10 -9.38 -22.83 16.26
C SER A 10 -8.91 -22.69 14.81
N ALA A 11 -9.09 -23.77 14.05
CA ALA A 11 -8.86 -23.81 12.62
C ALA A 11 -9.88 -22.89 11.92
N THR A 12 -9.53 -21.62 11.78
CA THR A 12 -10.18 -20.72 10.83
C THR A 12 -9.55 -20.98 9.46
N ASN A 13 -10.42 -21.14 8.45
CA ASN A 13 -10.06 -21.38 7.06
C ASN A 13 -9.49 -20.09 6.44
N GLU A 14 -8.41 -19.57 7.01
CA GLU A 14 -7.74 -18.31 6.65
C GLU A 14 -6.67 -18.60 5.59
N LEU A 15 -6.80 -17.95 4.43
CA LEU A 15 -5.88 -18.12 3.29
C LEU A 15 -4.47 -17.65 3.65
N VAL A 16 -4.38 -16.56 4.42
CA VAL A 16 -3.15 -16.03 5.03
C VAL A 16 -3.51 -15.54 6.44
N PRO A 17 -2.82 -15.97 7.51
CA PRO A 17 -3.14 -15.52 8.86
C PRO A 17 -2.84 -14.01 9.01
N VAL A 18 -3.82 -13.28 9.54
CA VAL A 18 -3.69 -11.85 9.86
C VAL A 18 -3.76 -11.70 11.37
N SER A 19 -2.77 -11.02 11.95
CA SER A 19 -2.68 -10.79 13.39
C SER A 19 -2.40 -9.32 13.69
N GLU A 20 -2.71 -8.86 14.89
CA GLU A 20 -2.22 -7.57 15.37
C GLU A 20 -0.73 -7.65 15.67
N GLY A 21 0.05 -6.69 15.17
CA GLY A 21 1.48 -6.59 15.38
C GLY A 21 1.94 -5.14 15.45
N LYS A 22 3.25 -4.94 15.65
CA LYS A 22 3.85 -3.61 15.66
C LYS A 22 4.79 -3.45 14.48
N VAL A 23 4.55 -2.42 13.67
CA VAL A 23 5.47 -1.95 12.62
C VAL A 23 5.86 -0.53 12.97
N GLY A 24 7.16 -0.26 13.13
CA GLY A 24 7.66 1.06 13.56
C GLY A 24 7.12 1.55 14.90
N GLY A 25 6.74 0.64 15.79
CA GLY A 25 6.16 0.96 17.10
C GLY A 25 4.65 1.23 17.08
N VAL A 26 4.02 1.31 15.90
CA VAL A 26 2.58 1.50 15.74
C VAL A 26 1.89 0.14 15.67
N THR A 27 0.80 -0.05 16.43
CA THR A 27 -0.03 -1.25 16.37
C THR A 27 -0.87 -1.25 15.10
N CYS A 28 -0.70 -2.26 14.25
CA CYS A 28 -1.44 -2.42 13.01
C CYS A 28 -1.70 -3.90 12.70
N ASN A 29 -2.62 -4.16 11.78
CA ASN A 29 -2.82 -5.50 11.26
C ASN A 29 -1.66 -5.87 10.36
N VAL A 30 -1.05 -7.02 10.64
CA VAL A 30 0.13 -7.54 9.94
C VAL A 30 -0.11 -8.97 9.47
N CYS A 31 0.67 -9.38 8.47
CA CYS A 31 0.76 -10.77 8.05
C CYS A 31 2.21 -11.22 7.91
N ASP A 32 2.46 -12.53 8.07
CA ASP A 32 3.77 -13.11 7.80
C ASP A 32 4.05 -13.16 6.30
N ALA A 33 5.15 -12.55 5.88
CA ALA A 33 5.60 -12.57 4.48
C ALA A 33 5.79 -13.98 3.93
N ARG A 34 6.19 -14.96 4.76
CA ARG A 34 6.38 -16.34 4.33
C ARG A 34 5.06 -17.06 4.08
N ALA A 35 4.06 -16.80 4.91
CA ALA A 35 2.72 -17.31 4.69
C ALA A 35 2.15 -16.73 3.39
N LEU A 36 2.32 -15.43 3.17
CA LEU A 36 1.93 -14.76 1.94
C LEU A 36 2.66 -15.33 0.71
N HIS A 37 3.98 -15.51 0.77
CA HIS A 37 4.78 -16.07 -0.33
C HIS A 37 4.34 -17.49 -0.71
N THR A 38 4.14 -18.34 0.30
CA THR A 38 3.66 -19.72 0.12
C THR A 38 2.27 -19.72 -0.53
N PHE A 39 1.39 -18.83 -0.05
CA PHE A 39 0.05 -18.70 -0.60
C PHE A 39 0.08 -18.22 -2.05
N LEU A 40 0.83 -17.16 -2.36
CA LEU A 40 0.95 -16.62 -3.72
C LEU A 40 1.60 -17.62 -4.69
N GLY A 41 2.36 -18.59 -4.20
CA GLY A 41 3.05 -19.59 -5.02
C GLY A 41 4.11 -18.97 -5.92
N ALA A 42 4.79 -17.93 -5.43
CA ALA A 42 5.84 -17.25 -6.19
C ALA A 42 7.00 -18.21 -6.47
N ARG A 43 7.45 -18.25 -7.73
CA ARG A 43 8.48 -19.20 -8.20
C ARG A 43 9.87 -18.95 -7.63
N LYS A 44 10.16 -17.69 -7.26
CA LYS A 44 11.45 -17.30 -6.68
C LYS A 44 11.51 -17.72 -5.21
N ASP A 45 12.68 -18.13 -4.76
CA ASP A 45 12.95 -18.41 -3.34
C ASP A 45 12.62 -17.20 -2.48
N PHE A 46 12.04 -17.44 -1.30
CA PHE A 46 11.53 -16.40 -0.40
C PHE A 46 12.52 -15.24 -0.18
N THR A 47 13.79 -15.55 0.10
CA THR A 47 14.81 -14.54 0.40
C THR A 47 15.07 -13.59 -0.77
N ASN A 48 15.16 -14.13 -1.98
CA ASN A 48 15.37 -13.33 -3.19
C ASN A 48 14.07 -12.61 -3.56
N TRP A 49 12.93 -13.29 -3.44
CA TRP A 49 11.62 -12.70 -3.68
C TRP A 49 11.37 -11.47 -2.82
N ILE A 50 11.53 -11.56 -1.50
CA ILE A 50 11.22 -10.44 -0.60
C ILE A 50 12.20 -9.27 -0.79
N LYS A 51 13.50 -9.55 -0.97
CA LYS A 51 14.51 -8.51 -1.23
C LYS A 51 14.25 -7.80 -2.55
N ASP A 52 13.96 -8.55 -3.61
CA ASP A 52 13.65 -7.98 -4.92
C ASP A 52 12.38 -7.12 -4.88
N ARG A 53 11.39 -7.50 -4.08
CA ARG A 53 10.13 -6.74 -3.96
C ARG A 53 10.33 -5.48 -3.12
N ILE A 54 11.06 -5.57 -2.00
CA ILE A 54 11.44 -4.39 -1.20
C ILE A 54 12.21 -3.38 -2.03
N ALA A 55 13.24 -3.83 -2.77
CA ALA A 55 14.06 -2.94 -3.59
C ALA A 55 13.27 -2.31 -4.75
N ARG A 56 12.47 -3.10 -5.49
CA ARG A 56 11.75 -2.58 -6.67
C ARG A 56 10.60 -1.63 -6.33
N TYR A 57 9.91 -1.85 -5.23
CA TYR A 57 8.78 -1.02 -4.81
C TYR A 57 9.15 -0.03 -3.71
N GLN A 58 10.44 0.06 -3.35
CA GLN A 58 10.98 1.00 -2.38
C GLN A 58 10.27 0.93 -1.01
N PHE A 59 9.91 -0.28 -0.57
CA PHE A 59 9.28 -0.49 0.74
C PHE A 59 10.24 -0.13 1.87
N LEU A 60 9.72 0.56 2.89
CA LEU A 60 10.51 1.07 4.01
C LEU A 60 10.36 0.20 5.26
N GLU A 61 11.49 -0.19 5.84
CA GLU A 61 11.52 -0.83 7.15
C GLU A 61 10.97 0.12 8.21
N ASN A 62 10.16 -0.40 9.12
CA ASN A 62 9.41 0.34 10.14
C ASN A 62 8.24 1.20 9.63
N GLN A 63 7.91 1.14 8.33
CA GLN A 63 6.66 1.69 7.79
C GLN A 63 5.82 0.59 7.15
N ASP A 64 6.42 -0.15 6.21
CA ASP A 64 5.74 -1.17 5.42
C ASP A 64 5.97 -2.59 5.95
N PHE A 65 7.12 -2.80 6.59
CA PHE A 65 7.46 -4.08 7.20
C PHE A 65 8.39 -3.92 8.40
N THR A 66 8.45 -4.95 9.24
CA THR A 66 9.46 -5.09 10.29
C THR A 66 10.12 -6.45 10.21
N ILE A 67 11.44 -6.45 10.36
CA ILE A 67 12.24 -7.68 10.40
C ILE A 67 12.26 -8.20 11.83
N TYR A 68 12.03 -9.51 11.99
CA TYR A 68 12.20 -10.17 13.27
C TYR A 68 12.97 -11.48 13.09
N SER A 69 13.80 -11.82 14.07
CA SER A 69 14.49 -13.10 14.12
C SER A 69 14.07 -13.83 15.40
N PRO A 70 13.51 -15.05 15.30
CA PRO A 70 13.09 -15.81 16.47
C PRO A 70 14.26 -16.19 17.40
N ASN A 71 15.50 -16.15 16.89
CA ASN A 71 16.70 -16.56 17.64
C ASN A 71 17.52 -15.37 18.20
N LEU A 72 17.10 -14.13 17.95
CA LEU A 72 17.79 -12.93 18.47
C LEU A 72 16.87 -12.23 19.46
N ALA A 73 16.66 -12.86 20.62
CA ALA A 73 16.13 -12.19 21.80
C ALA A 73 17.17 -11.19 22.33
N SER A 74 17.39 -10.08 21.62
CA SER A 74 17.93 -8.80 22.11
C SER A 74 18.54 -7.99 20.95
N LYS A 75 17.78 -7.03 20.44
CA LYS A 75 18.16 -5.61 20.19
C LYS A 75 17.36 -5.05 19.00
N PRO A 76 16.61 -3.96 19.17
CA PRO A 76 16.20 -3.11 18.06
C PRO A 76 17.37 -2.22 17.64
N SER A 77 17.38 -1.86 16.35
CA SER A 77 18.17 -0.79 15.71
C SER A 77 19.69 -0.83 15.91
N ASP A 78 20.40 -1.38 14.91
CA ASP A 78 21.56 -0.73 14.28
C ASP A 78 22.08 -1.62 13.16
N CYS A 79 21.68 -1.30 11.93
CA CYS A 79 22.27 -1.87 10.72
C CYS A 79 23.61 -1.16 10.45
N SER A 80 24.66 -1.56 11.17
CA SER A 80 26.05 -1.21 10.78
C SER A 80 26.53 -2.19 9.69
N PRO A 81 27.04 -1.72 8.53
CA PRO A 81 27.38 -2.58 7.40
C PRO A 81 28.76 -3.25 7.53
N ASN A 82 29.31 -3.38 8.74
CA ASN A 82 30.58 -4.07 8.95
C ASN A 82 30.65 -4.69 10.35
N LEU A 83 30.29 -5.97 10.47
CA LEU A 83 30.99 -6.84 11.41
C LEU A 83 31.00 -8.29 10.92
N ALA A 84 32.23 -8.76 10.72
CA ALA A 84 32.58 -10.06 10.21
C ALA A 84 32.18 -11.22 11.14
N SER A 85 31.92 -12.36 10.50
CA SER A 85 32.27 -13.71 10.94
C SER A 85 31.96 -14.10 12.40
N LYS A 86 30.80 -14.74 12.59
CA LYS A 86 30.68 -15.84 13.56
C LYS A 86 29.85 -16.97 12.95
N ARG A 87 30.52 -18.10 12.75
CA ARG A 87 30.01 -19.38 12.25
C ARG A 87 28.96 -19.91 13.23
N GLY A 88 27.70 -20.00 12.83
CA GLY A 88 26.65 -20.65 13.64
C GLY A 88 25.24 -20.32 13.19
N GLY A 89 24.59 -21.28 12.51
CA GLY A 89 23.15 -21.26 12.21
C GLY A 89 22.74 -20.21 11.17
N HIS A 90 22.07 -20.65 10.10
CA HIS A 90 21.44 -19.75 9.15
C HIS A 90 20.33 -18.98 9.90
N ASN A 91 20.63 -17.80 10.45
CA ASN A 91 19.65 -16.99 11.15
C ASN A 91 18.52 -16.68 10.19
N ARG A 92 17.39 -17.37 10.37
CA ARG A 92 16.22 -17.23 9.49
C ARG A 92 15.62 -15.85 9.72
N THR A 93 15.79 -14.98 8.75
CA THR A 93 15.12 -13.68 8.70
C THR A 93 13.65 -13.89 8.36
N ASN A 94 12.76 -13.37 9.20
CA ASN A 94 11.33 -13.32 8.96
C ASN A 94 10.88 -11.86 8.89
N TYR A 95 9.79 -11.63 8.17
CA TYR A 95 9.26 -10.31 7.87
C TYR A 95 7.79 -10.28 8.26
N LEU A 96 7.41 -9.30 9.08
CA LEU A 96 6.02 -8.93 9.30
C LEU A 96 5.70 -7.78 8.37
N LEU A 97 4.68 -7.95 7.52
CA LEU A 97 4.25 -6.96 6.55
C LEU A 97 2.99 -6.28 7.05
N THR A 98 2.85 -4.97 6.79
CA THR A 98 1.55 -4.31 6.90
C THR A 98 0.58 -4.89 5.86
N LEU A 99 -0.73 -4.79 6.14
CA LEU A 99 -1.73 -5.21 5.16
C LEU A 99 -1.65 -4.40 3.86
N ASP A 100 -1.23 -3.13 3.91
CA ASP A 100 -1.05 -2.30 2.72
C ASP A 100 0.05 -2.87 1.81
N MET A 101 1.23 -3.14 2.36
CA MET A 101 2.31 -3.80 1.63
C MET A 101 1.88 -5.18 1.10
N ALA A 102 1.18 -5.98 1.92
CA ALA A 102 0.71 -7.31 1.52
C ALA A 102 -0.27 -7.26 0.33
N LYS A 103 -1.17 -6.27 0.30
CA LYS A 103 -2.10 -6.03 -0.82
C LYS A 103 -1.35 -5.62 -2.09
N GLU A 104 -0.32 -4.79 -1.97
CA GLU A 104 0.52 -4.39 -3.10
C GLU A 104 1.29 -5.57 -3.68
N LEU A 105 1.90 -6.40 -2.82
CA LEU A 105 2.58 -7.63 -3.25
C LEU A 105 1.62 -8.61 -3.93
N ALA A 106 0.41 -8.80 -3.40
CA ALA A 106 -0.61 -9.66 -4.00
C ALA A 106 -1.06 -9.15 -5.37
N MET A 107 -1.13 -7.83 -5.57
CA MET A 107 -1.44 -7.21 -6.85
C MET A 107 -0.32 -7.42 -7.87
N VAL A 108 0.93 -7.23 -7.43
CA VAL A 108 2.12 -7.35 -8.27
C VAL A 108 2.36 -8.77 -8.78
N GLU A 109 2.06 -9.80 -7.99
CA GLU A 109 2.19 -11.19 -8.46
C GLU A 109 1.23 -11.53 -9.61
N ASN A 110 0.17 -10.74 -9.81
CA ASN A 110 -0.78 -10.82 -10.93
C ASN A 110 -1.23 -12.25 -11.26
N ASN A 111 -1.53 -13.04 -10.23
CA ASN A 111 -2.01 -14.42 -10.39
C ASN A 111 -3.35 -14.60 -9.67
N GLU A 112 -4.05 -15.71 -9.94
CA GLU A 112 -5.37 -15.98 -9.33
C GLU A 112 -5.28 -15.97 -7.80
N LYS A 113 -4.19 -16.50 -7.24
CA LYS A 113 -3.95 -16.49 -5.80
C LYS A 113 -3.74 -15.08 -5.25
N GLY A 114 -3.10 -14.19 -5.99
CA GLY A 114 -2.94 -12.77 -5.67
C GLY A 114 -4.27 -12.04 -5.66
N ARG A 115 -5.15 -12.35 -6.62
CA ARG A 115 -6.55 -11.85 -6.60
C ARG A 115 -7.30 -12.33 -5.37
N GLN A 116 -7.15 -13.60 -4.98
CA GLN A 116 -7.76 -14.15 -3.76
C GLN A 116 -7.18 -13.51 -2.48
N ALA A 117 -5.86 -13.40 -2.36
CA ALA A 117 -5.19 -12.75 -1.24
C ALA A 117 -5.65 -11.29 -1.07
N ARG A 118 -5.72 -10.54 -2.18
CA ARG A 118 -6.17 -9.14 -2.14
C ARG A 118 -7.62 -9.02 -1.66
N ARG A 119 -8.54 -9.85 -2.15
CA ARG A 119 -9.94 -9.86 -1.70
C ARG A 119 -10.03 -10.22 -0.21
N TYR A 120 -9.27 -11.24 0.20
CA TYR A 120 -9.20 -11.68 1.58
C TYR A 120 -8.67 -10.59 2.53
N PHE A 121 -7.60 -9.87 2.17
CA PHE A 121 -7.09 -8.77 2.99
C PHE A 121 -8.08 -7.60 3.09
N ILE A 122 -8.79 -7.27 2.01
CA ILE A 122 -9.85 -6.26 2.04
C ILE A 122 -10.99 -6.69 2.98
N GLU A 123 -11.36 -7.98 2.97
CA GLU A 123 -12.36 -8.51 3.89
C GLU A 123 -11.88 -8.48 5.34
N CYS A 124 -10.62 -8.81 5.61
CA CYS A 124 -10.02 -8.72 6.94
C CYS A 124 -10.06 -7.28 7.46
N GLU A 125 -9.72 -6.30 6.63
CA GLU A 125 -9.84 -4.89 6.98
C GLU A 125 -11.28 -4.46 7.22
N LYS A 126 -12.23 -4.95 6.42
CA LYS A 126 -13.66 -4.67 6.62
C LYS A 126 -14.17 -5.28 7.92
N LYS A 127 -13.73 -6.48 8.30
CA LYS A 127 -14.11 -7.11 9.57
C LYS A 127 -13.49 -6.37 10.76
N ALA A 128 -12.21 -6.01 10.68
CA ALA A 128 -11.54 -5.21 11.71
C ALA A 128 -12.20 -3.83 11.89
N ARG A 129 -12.68 -3.21 10.80
CA ARG A 129 -13.44 -1.96 10.83
C ARG A 129 -14.93 -2.14 11.17
N GLY A 130 -15.49 -3.34 10.98
CA GLY A 130 -16.92 -3.63 11.14
C GLY A 130 -17.30 -3.98 12.59
N ALA A 131 -16.34 -4.37 13.42
CA ALA A 131 -16.54 -4.54 14.87
C ALA A 131 -16.59 -3.18 15.61
N THR A 132 -16.12 -2.10 14.98
CA THR A 132 -16.27 -0.71 15.41
C THR A 132 -17.26 -0.03 14.48
N SER A 133 -18.55 -0.09 14.84
CA SER A 133 -19.58 0.64 14.10
C SER A 133 -19.19 2.11 13.92
N GLY A 134 -19.04 2.53 12.66
CA GLY A 134 -18.87 3.94 12.27
C GLY A 134 -17.42 4.32 11.94
N ILE A 135 -17.19 4.55 10.65
CA ILE A 135 -16.11 5.33 10.02
C ILE A 135 -15.23 6.11 11.02
N GLN A 136 -13.93 5.77 11.09
CA GLN A 136 -12.85 6.73 11.39
C GLN A 136 -11.47 6.10 11.09
N GLN A 137 -10.89 6.47 9.94
CA GLN A 137 -9.43 6.50 9.75
C GLN A 137 -8.89 7.80 10.38
N PRO A 138 -7.60 7.89 10.77
CA PRO A 138 -7.10 8.92 11.67
C PRO A 138 -7.32 10.33 11.11
N GLN A 139 -8.15 11.09 11.82
CA GLN A 139 -8.44 12.49 11.53
C GLN A 139 -7.25 13.33 11.98
N LEU A 140 -6.36 13.71 11.06
CA LEU A 140 -5.48 14.86 11.29
C LEU A 140 -6.20 16.10 10.74
N GLY A 141 -6.51 17.02 11.65
CA GLY A 141 -7.55 18.04 11.52
C GLY A 141 -7.52 18.88 10.25
N ASN A 142 -8.71 19.06 9.66
CA ASN A 142 -9.28 20.30 9.11
C ASN A 142 -10.48 19.96 8.21
N ALA A 143 -11.71 20.10 8.76
CA ALA A 143 -13.01 19.92 8.07
C ALA A 143 -13.02 18.77 7.04
N ALA A 144 -13.30 17.56 7.51
CA ALA A 144 -13.35 16.37 6.66
C ALA A 144 -14.38 16.57 5.54
N LEU A 145 -13.96 16.34 4.30
CA LEU A 145 -14.85 16.34 3.14
C LEU A 145 -15.89 15.21 3.29
N PRO A 146 -17.08 15.35 2.67
CA PRO A 146 -17.97 14.21 2.49
C PRO A 146 -17.24 13.05 1.79
N TYR A 147 -17.49 11.81 2.23
CA TYR A 147 -16.79 10.62 1.74
C TYR A 147 -16.82 10.49 0.21
N ASP A 148 -17.97 10.74 -0.42
CA ASP A 148 -18.12 10.63 -1.88
C ASP A 148 -17.28 11.67 -2.62
N VAL A 149 -17.18 12.88 -2.07
CA VAL A 149 -16.37 13.98 -2.62
C VAL A 149 -14.88 13.68 -2.47
N GLU A 150 -14.47 13.14 -1.33
CA GLU A 150 -13.09 12.69 -1.11
C GLU A 150 -12.71 11.59 -2.10
N LYS A 151 -13.56 10.57 -2.26
CA LYS A 151 -13.34 9.49 -3.24
C LYS A 151 -13.33 9.99 -4.67
N ALA A 152 -14.18 10.96 -5.01
CA ALA A 152 -14.14 11.58 -6.32
C ALA A 152 -12.81 12.29 -6.57
N CYS A 153 -12.26 12.99 -5.58
CA CYS A 153 -10.93 13.63 -5.68
C CYS A 153 -9.83 12.59 -5.91
N ASP A 154 -9.85 11.48 -5.16
CA ASP A 154 -8.91 10.37 -5.33
C ASP A 154 -8.95 9.81 -6.75
N PHE A 155 -10.16 9.48 -7.23
CA PHE A 155 -10.36 8.88 -8.55
C PHE A 155 -9.98 9.83 -9.69
N ALA A 156 -10.35 11.11 -9.60
CA ALA A 156 -9.99 12.11 -10.59
C ALA A 156 -8.47 12.34 -10.64
N ALA A 157 -7.78 12.36 -9.49
CA ALA A 157 -6.32 12.48 -9.44
C ALA A 157 -5.61 11.26 -10.06
N ILE A 158 -6.08 10.04 -9.78
CA ILE A 158 -5.56 8.81 -10.39
C ILE A 158 -5.76 8.85 -11.91
N ARG A 159 -6.98 9.18 -12.37
CA ARG A 159 -7.30 9.26 -13.79
C ARG A 159 -6.36 10.21 -14.52
N LEU A 160 -6.19 11.43 -14.01
CA LEU A 160 -5.34 12.46 -14.62
C LEU A 160 -3.86 12.07 -14.61
N SER A 161 -3.38 11.43 -13.53
CA SER A 161 -2.02 10.90 -13.45
C SER A 161 -1.76 9.85 -14.53
N ASN A 162 -2.69 8.92 -14.73
CA ASN A 162 -2.56 7.86 -15.72
C ASN A 162 -2.62 8.43 -17.14
N GLU A 163 -3.52 9.38 -17.39
CA GLU A 163 -3.62 10.05 -18.70
C GLU A 163 -2.31 10.77 -19.06
N LEU A 164 -1.71 11.49 -18.10
CA LEU A 164 -0.42 12.13 -18.29
C LEU A 164 0.72 11.13 -18.50
N HIS A 165 0.73 10.03 -17.74
CA HIS A 165 1.70 8.96 -17.93
C HIS A 165 1.64 8.42 -19.37
N HIS A 166 0.44 8.08 -19.85
CA HIS A 166 0.27 7.60 -21.22
C HIS A 166 0.68 8.63 -22.27
N GLN A 167 0.34 9.91 -22.07
CA GLN A 167 0.76 10.99 -22.97
C GLN A 167 2.28 11.17 -22.99
N ALA A 168 2.94 11.15 -21.84
CA ALA A 168 4.39 11.26 -21.73
C ALA A 168 5.09 10.08 -22.43
N MET A 169 4.61 8.86 -22.19
CA MET A 169 5.14 7.66 -22.85
C MET A 169 4.92 7.70 -24.37
N ALA A 170 3.77 8.19 -24.84
CA ALA A 170 3.47 8.34 -26.26
C ALA A 170 4.36 9.40 -26.94
N LEU A 171 4.64 10.52 -26.26
CA LEU A 171 5.51 11.59 -26.77
C LEU A 171 6.97 11.15 -26.88
N MET A 172 7.46 10.37 -25.91
CA MET A 172 8.83 9.83 -25.95
C MET A 172 8.96 8.68 -26.97
N GLY A 173 7.88 7.92 -27.22
CA GLY A 173 7.82 6.96 -28.32
C GLY A 173 9.01 6.00 -28.34
N GLY A 174 9.69 5.90 -29.48
CA GLY A 174 10.84 4.99 -29.67
C GLY A 174 12.17 5.46 -29.06
N THR A 175 12.23 6.62 -28.39
CA THR A 175 13.47 7.14 -27.80
C THR A 175 13.66 6.75 -26.33
N LEU A 176 12.78 5.92 -25.77
CA LEU A 176 12.90 5.42 -24.40
C LEU A 176 14.16 4.57 -24.21
N HIS A 177 14.94 4.92 -23.19
CA HIS A 177 16.02 4.09 -22.65
C HIS A 177 15.53 3.32 -21.42
N ASP A 178 16.25 2.26 -21.06
CA ASP A 178 16.01 1.54 -19.81
C ASP A 178 16.09 2.52 -18.61
N GLY A 179 14.99 2.65 -17.87
CA GLY A 179 14.84 3.56 -16.73
C GLY A 179 13.97 4.79 -16.98
N ASP A 180 13.69 5.15 -18.24
CA ASP A 180 12.84 6.31 -18.55
C ASP A 180 11.38 6.07 -18.13
N GLU A 181 10.88 4.84 -18.27
CA GLU A 181 9.54 4.46 -17.80
C GLU A 181 9.40 4.64 -16.28
N GLU A 182 10.46 4.30 -15.53
CA GLU A 182 10.50 4.47 -14.08
C GLU A 182 10.55 5.95 -13.70
N LEU A 183 11.33 6.78 -14.40
CA LEU A 183 11.36 8.23 -14.20
C LEU A 183 9.98 8.87 -14.46
N VAL A 184 9.30 8.49 -15.55
CA VAL A 184 7.96 8.99 -15.87
C VAL A 184 6.94 8.55 -14.83
N PHE A 185 7.04 7.31 -14.33
CA PHE A 185 6.20 6.84 -13.24
C PHE A 185 6.37 7.69 -11.97
N HIS A 186 7.61 7.97 -11.55
CA HIS A 186 7.86 8.80 -10.37
C HIS A 186 7.35 10.23 -10.54
N CYS A 187 7.58 10.84 -11.70
CA CYS A 187 7.07 12.18 -12.02
C CYS A 187 5.54 12.24 -11.98
N THR A 188 4.86 11.25 -12.56
CA THR A 188 3.40 11.20 -12.59
C THR A 188 2.81 10.93 -11.21
N PHE A 189 3.45 10.09 -10.39
CA PHE A 189 3.07 9.87 -8.99
C PHE A 189 3.14 11.15 -8.14
N LEU A 190 4.20 11.95 -8.27
CA LEU A 190 4.32 13.23 -7.55
C LEU A 190 3.23 14.22 -8.01
N LEU A 191 2.93 14.23 -9.30
CA LEU A 191 1.87 15.07 -9.86
C LEU A 191 0.48 14.64 -9.38
N LYS A 192 0.21 13.32 -9.23
CA LYS A 192 -1.03 12.80 -8.65
C LYS A 192 -1.34 13.44 -7.30
N ARG A 193 -0.37 13.45 -6.38
CA ARG A 193 -0.55 14.05 -5.04
C ARG A 193 -0.90 15.54 -5.14
N ARG A 194 -0.18 16.28 -5.97
CA ARG A 194 -0.42 17.72 -6.18
C ARG A 194 -1.79 18.00 -6.82
N VAL A 195 -2.24 17.14 -7.74
CA VAL A 195 -3.57 17.24 -8.35
C VAL A 195 -4.65 16.96 -7.32
N GLN A 196 -4.48 15.93 -6.48
CA GLN A 196 -5.40 15.61 -5.39
C GLN A 196 -5.56 16.79 -4.43
N ASP A 197 -4.46 17.41 -3.99
CA ASP A 197 -4.52 18.58 -3.09
C ASP A 197 -5.31 19.75 -3.72
N ARG A 198 -5.14 19.97 -5.03
CA ARG A 198 -5.90 21.00 -5.77
C ARG A 198 -7.38 20.66 -5.88
N LEU A 199 -7.72 19.40 -6.16
CA LEU A 199 -9.10 18.93 -6.24
C LEU A 199 -9.81 19.03 -4.89
N VAL A 200 -9.12 18.68 -3.80
CA VAL A 200 -9.60 18.83 -2.43
C VAL A 200 -9.86 20.30 -2.11
N SER A 201 -8.92 21.21 -2.44
CA SER A 201 -9.12 22.65 -2.26
C SER A 201 -10.30 23.18 -3.08
N PHE A 202 -10.43 22.72 -4.33
CA PHE A 202 -11.54 23.06 -5.22
C PHE A 202 -12.89 22.58 -4.68
N ALA A 203 -12.95 21.35 -4.17
CA ALA A 203 -14.13 20.78 -3.56
C ALA A 203 -14.54 21.54 -2.29
N LYS A 204 -13.57 21.88 -1.42
CA LYS A 204 -13.82 22.69 -0.21
C LYS A 204 -14.38 24.07 -0.54
N ASP A 205 -13.86 24.74 -1.57
CA ASP A 205 -14.36 26.04 -2.04
C ASP A 205 -15.80 25.97 -2.60
N ARG A 206 -16.18 24.87 -3.25
CA ARG A 206 -17.56 24.70 -3.71
C ARG A 206 -18.53 24.37 -2.58
N LEU A 207 -18.12 23.53 -1.64
CA LEU A 207 -18.93 23.19 -0.47
C LEU A 207 -19.16 24.42 0.42
N SER A 208 -18.19 25.33 0.55
CA SER A 208 -18.38 26.59 1.30
C SER A 208 -19.40 27.53 0.64
N LYS A 209 -19.70 27.33 -0.65
CA LYS A 209 -20.73 28.05 -1.42
C LYS A 209 -22.09 27.35 -1.40
N ASN A 210 -22.31 26.38 -0.51
CA ASN A 210 -23.54 25.58 -0.40
C ASN A 210 -23.90 24.78 -1.67
N VAL A 211 -22.92 24.41 -2.49
CA VAL A 211 -23.13 23.49 -3.63
C VAL A 211 -23.37 22.07 -3.08
N SER A 212 -24.29 21.32 -3.69
CA SER A 212 -24.61 19.95 -3.26
C SER A 212 -23.41 19.01 -3.44
N PRO A 213 -23.19 18.02 -2.54
CA PRO A 213 -22.08 17.08 -2.68
C PRO A 213 -22.06 16.33 -4.02
N GLU A 214 -23.24 16.03 -4.59
CA GLU A 214 -23.39 15.37 -5.90
C GLU A 214 -22.84 16.24 -7.04
N GLU A 215 -23.20 17.53 -7.07
CA GLU A 215 -22.68 18.48 -8.05
C GLU A 215 -21.17 18.72 -7.89
N VAL A 216 -20.66 18.69 -6.64
CA VAL A 216 -19.22 18.78 -6.39
C VAL A 216 -18.50 17.55 -6.93
N VAL A 217 -19.05 16.35 -6.75
CA VAL A 217 -18.51 15.11 -7.33
C VAL A 217 -18.44 15.20 -8.84
N GLU A 218 -19.53 15.63 -9.49
CA GLU A 218 -19.56 15.79 -10.96
C GLU A 218 -18.52 16.81 -11.45
N ALA A 219 -18.40 17.94 -10.75
CA ALA A 219 -17.42 18.98 -11.06
C ALA A 219 -15.97 18.51 -10.86
N VAL A 220 -15.70 17.71 -9.83
CA VAL A 220 -14.38 17.12 -9.56
C VAL A 220 -14.02 16.09 -10.63
N MET A 221 -14.96 15.23 -11.02
CA MET A 221 -14.73 14.20 -12.04
C MET A 221 -14.46 14.81 -13.43
N SER A 222 -15.17 15.89 -13.76
CA SER A 222 -15.00 16.63 -15.02
C SER A 222 -13.82 17.62 -15.00
N TRP A 223 -13.22 17.88 -13.83
CA TRP A 223 -12.12 18.84 -13.69
C TRP A 223 -10.94 18.55 -14.62
N ARG A 224 -10.35 19.61 -15.17
CA ARG A 224 -9.15 19.58 -16.00
C ARG A 224 -8.22 20.75 -15.63
N PRO A 225 -6.89 20.56 -15.72
CA PRO A 225 -5.95 21.67 -15.61
C PRO A 225 -6.12 22.66 -16.76
N LEU A 226 -6.25 23.95 -16.45
CA LEU A 226 -6.24 25.01 -17.46
C LEU A 226 -4.87 25.00 -18.19
N GLY A 227 -4.89 24.81 -19.51
CA GLY A 227 -3.69 24.81 -20.36
C GLY A 227 -3.43 23.54 -21.18
N LEU A 228 -4.11 22.43 -20.91
CA LEU A 228 -3.97 21.18 -21.70
C LEU A 228 -5.01 21.01 -22.81
N SER A 229 -6.02 21.88 -22.87
CA SER A 229 -7.04 21.88 -23.92
C SER A 229 -6.55 22.38 -25.29
N GLY A 230 -5.27 22.80 -25.40
CA GLY A 230 -4.70 23.42 -26.60
C GLY A 230 -3.55 22.65 -27.27
N LEU A 231 -3.21 21.44 -26.81
CA LEU A 231 -2.16 20.62 -27.43
C LEU A 231 -2.72 19.46 -28.29
N ALA A 232 -4.04 19.43 -28.48
CA ALA A 232 -4.70 18.57 -29.46
C ALA A 232 -5.00 19.39 -30.73
N HIS A 233 -3.96 19.71 -31.50
CA HIS A 233 -4.04 20.03 -32.92
C HIS A 233 -2.73 19.67 -33.61
#